data_AF-A0A821LUA9-F1
#
_entry.id   AF-A0A821LUA9-F1
#
_cell.length_a   1.000
_cell.length_b   1.000
_cell.length_c   1.000
_cell.angle_alpha   90.00
_cell.angle_beta   90.00
_cell.angle_gamma   90.00
#
_symmetry.space_group_name_H-M   'P 1'
#
loop_
_entity.id
_entity.type
_entity.pdbx_description
1 polymer ?
#
loop_
_entity_poly.entity_id
_entity_poly.type
_entity_poly.pdbx_seq_one_letter_code
_entity_poly.pdbx_strand_id
1 'polypeptide(L)'
;MFEYLLIDEMSMVGLNLLAKRNRIICSAKHVDPQVPFGGVNVIFFRDYLQYRPVYDAPLHTDFLLPSKKKSGKLPTEKEIQQRVARSLILQINCIVKLTQQMRTEDPRYLQLLERLRHGQCNYDDYELLLTRVVGQSSVGFLRDEPWNKAPILVFRNEVRTQLNNKAAIHKAA
;
A
#
# COMPACT_ATOMS: atom_id res chain seq x y z
N MET A 1 1.56 -20.78 -20.84
CA MET A 1 0.82 -19.55 -20.46
C MET A 1 0.51 -19.65 -18.98
N PHE A 2 0.50 -18.56 -18.22
CA PHE A 2 0.35 -18.63 -16.75
C PHE A 2 -1.11 -18.83 -16.34
N GLU A 3 -1.31 -19.59 -15.26
CA GLU A 3 -2.63 -19.92 -14.70
C GLU A 3 -3.01 -19.04 -13.50
N TYR A 4 -2.00 -18.51 -12.80
CA TYR A 4 -2.16 -17.69 -11.61
C TYR A 4 -1.46 -16.34 -11.75
N LEU A 5 -2.08 -15.30 -11.23
CA LEU A 5 -1.51 -13.96 -11.08
C LEU A 5 -1.60 -13.54 -9.62
N LEU A 6 -0.44 -13.33 -8.99
CA LEU A 6 -0.33 -12.85 -7.62
C LEU A 6 0.03 -11.37 -7.67
N ILE A 7 -0.74 -10.52 -7.00
CA ILE A 7 -0.44 -9.09 -6.86
C ILE A 7 -0.35 -8.75 -5.39
N ASP A 8 0.85 -8.38 -4.97
CA ASP A 8 1.12 -7.86 -3.64
C ASP A 8 0.90 -6.35 -3.56
N GLU A 9 0.68 -5.83 -2.35
CA GLU A 9 0.45 -4.42 -2.05
C GLU A 9 -0.63 -3.76 -2.92
N MET A 10 -1.75 -4.48 -3.04
CA MET A 10 -2.91 -4.08 -3.82
C MET A 10 -3.57 -2.78 -3.31
N SER A 11 -3.23 -2.33 -2.09
CA SER A 11 -3.61 -1.03 -1.52
C SER A 11 -3.07 0.16 -2.33
N MET A 12 -1.89 0.01 -2.94
CA MET A 12 -1.21 1.02 -3.75
C MET A 12 -1.55 0.93 -5.24
N VAL A 13 -2.27 -0.11 -5.65
CA VAL A 13 -2.69 -0.31 -7.04
C VAL A 13 -3.95 0.51 -7.31
N GLY A 14 -3.83 1.44 -8.26
CA GLY A 14 -4.96 2.23 -8.72
C GLY A 14 -5.81 1.52 -9.77
N LEU A 15 -7.05 1.97 -9.91
CA LEU A 15 -8.02 1.38 -10.84
C LEU A 15 -7.59 1.48 -12.31
N ASN A 16 -6.90 2.55 -12.74
CA ASN A 16 -6.44 2.64 -14.13
C ASN A 16 -5.34 1.62 -14.42
N LEU A 17 -4.41 1.46 -13.48
CA LEU A 17 -3.36 0.44 -13.62
C LEU A 17 -3.96 -0.96 -13.70
N LEU A 18 -4.96 -1.25 -12.87
CA LEU A 18 -5.65 -2.54 -12.87
C LEU A 18 -6.38 -2.81 -14.20
N ALA A 19 -7.13 -1.84 -14.71
CA ALA A 19 -7.81 -1.94 -16.01
C ALA A 19 -6.82 -2.20 -17.16
N LYS A 20 -5.69 -1.46 -17.15
CA LYS A 20 -4.63 -1.64 -18.15
C LYS A 20 -4.04 -3.05 -18.09
N ARG A 21 -3.78 -3.59 -16.89
CA ARG A 21 -3.29 -4.97 -16.72
C ARG A 21 -4.29 -5.99 -17.25
N ASN A 22 -5.57 -5.85 -16.92
CA ASN A 22 -6.63 -6.71 -17.45
C ASN A 22 -6.60 -6.75 -18.98
N ARG A 23 -6.59 -5.58 -19.63
CA ARG A 23 -6.54 -5.48 -21.10
C ARG A 23 -5.31 -6.16 -21.69
N ILE A 24 -4.12 -5.92 -21.12
CA ILE A 24 -2.86 -6.54 -21.60
C ILE A 24 -2.96 -8.06 -21.50
N ILE A 25 -3.49 -8.60 -20.40
CA ILE A 25 -3.61 -10.04 -20.21
C ILE A 25 -4.61 -10.63 -21.21
N CYS A 26 -5.80 -10.04 -21.39
CA CYS A 26 -6.77 -10.52 -22.37
C CYS A 26 -6.20 -10.51 -23.79
N SER A 27 -5.51 -9.42 -24.18
CA SER A 27 -4.86 -9.33 -25.50
C SER A 27 -3.76 -10.37 -25.68
N ALA A 28 -2.90 -10.58 -24.69
CA ALA A 28 -1.82 -11.57 -24.76
C ALA A 28 -2.35 -13.02 -24.81
N LYS A 29 -3.52 -13.28 -24.21
CA LYS A 29 -4.17 -14.59 -24.25
C LYS A 29 -5.12 -14.79 -25.43
N HIS A 30 -5.27 -13.78 -26.31
CA HIS A 30 -6.23 -13.80 -27.43
C HIS A 30 -7.66 -14.16 -27.02
N VAL A 31 -8.07 -13.66 -25.85
CA VAL A 31 -9.42 -13.88 -25.29
C VAL A 31 -10.20 -12.57 -25.26
N ASP A 32 -11.53 -12.71 -25.19
CA ASP A 32 -12.44 -11.57 -25.11
C ASP A 32 -12.07 -10.66 -23.90
N PRO A 33 -11.95 -9.33 -24.10
CA PRO A 33 -11.72 -8.36 -23.04
C PRO A 33 -12.73 -8.40 -21.87
N GLN A 34 -13.92 -8.98 -22.09
CA GLN A 34 -14.93 -9.20 -21.07
C GLN A 34 -14.59 -10.34 -20.11
N VAL A 35 -13.70 -11.26 -20.50
CA VAL A 35 -13.23 -12.33 -19.60
C VAL A 35 -12.26 -11.71 -18.59
N PRO A 36 -12.61 -11.68 -17.29
CA PRO A 36 -11.76 -11.07 -16.26
C PRO A 36 -10.37 -11.71 -16.26
N PHE A 37 -9.34 -10.87 -16.38
CA PHE A 37 -7.94 -11.25 -16.48
C PHE A 37 -7.67 -12.38 -17.48
N GLY A 38 -8.45 -12.48 -18.55
CA GLY A 38 -8.36 -13.54 -19.54
C GLY A 38 -8.50 -14.95 -18.96
N GLY A 39 -9.29 -15.10 -17.90
CA GLY A 39 -9.58 -16.38 -17.23
C GLY A 39 -8.43 -16.88 -16.35
N VAL A 40 -7.50 -15.99 -15.98
CA VAL A 40 -6.43 -16.30 -15.03
C VAL A 40 -6.98 -16.22 -13.61
N ASN A 41 -6.57 -17.15 -12.74
CA ASN A 41 -6.88 -17.08 -11.32
C ASN A 41 -6.04 -15.97 -10.67
N VAL A 42 -6.69 -14.98 -10.07
CA VAL A 42 -5.99 -13.82 -9.51
C VAL A 42 -6.09 -13.81 -8.00
N ILE A 43 -4.95 -13.67 -7.33
CA ILE A 43 -4.84 -13.58 -5.87
C ILE A 43 -4.25 -12.22 -5.52
N PHE A 44 -4.98 -11.45 -4.72
CA PHE A 44 -4.57 -10.13 -4.25
C PHE A 44 -4.14 -10.20 -2.79
N PHE A 45 -2.99 -9.61 -2.47
CA PHE A 45 -2.57 -9.34 -1.10
C PHE A 45 -2.70 -7.85 -0.82
N ARG A 46 -3.26 -7.51 0.34
CA ARG A 46 -3.58 -6.12 0.68
C ARG A 46 -3.53 -5.89 2.19
N ASP A 47 -2.97 -4.74 2.56
CA ASP A 47 -3.18 -4.12 3.87
C ASP A 47 -3.94 -2.80 3.72
N TYR A 48 -5.02 -2.62 4.49
CA TYR A 48 -5.90 -1.45 4.42
C TYR A 48 -5.29 -0.19 5.03
N LEU A 49 -4.26 -0.32 5.86
CA LEU A 49 -3.59 0.80 6.53
C LEU A 49 -2.38 1.36 5.78
N GLN A 50 -2.04 0.75 4.65
CA GLN A 50 -0.95 1.22 3.81
C GLN A 50 -1.35 2.43 2.95
N TYR A 51 -0.38 2.88 2.14
CA TYR A 51 -0.55 4.00 1.23
C TYR A 51 -1.62 3.73 0.18
N ARG A 52 -2.37 4.79 -0.14
CA ARG A 52 -3.28 4.83 -1.29
C ARG A 52 -2.48 4.93 -2.59
N PRO A 53 -3.04 4.53 -3.74
CA PRO A 53 -2.40 4.79 -5.02
C PRO A 53 -2.08 6.27 -5.21
N VAL A 54 -0.94 6.53 -5.83
CA VAL A 54 -0.48 7.89 -6.14
C VAL A 54 -0.99 8.29 -7.52
N TYR A 55 -1.67 9.44 -7.62
CA TYR A 55 -2.30 9.96 -8.85
C TYR A 55 -3.37 9.07 -9.51
N ASP A 56 -3.86 8.04 -8.83
CA ASP A 56 -4.91 7.15 -9.33
C ASP A 56 -6.00 6.90 -8.28
N ALA A 57 -7.16 6.43 -8.72
CA ALA A 57 -8.29 6.14 -7.86
C ALA A 57 -8.07 4.83 -7.07
N PRO A 58 -8.24 4.83 -5.74
CA PRO A 58 -8.24 3.63 -4.93
C PRO A 58 -9.29 2.60 -5.37
N LEU A 59 -9.05 1.33 -5.05
CA LEU A 59 -9.98 0.25 -5.40
C LEU A 59 -11.38 0.41 -4.79
N HIS A 60 -11.45 1.07 -3.63
CA HIS A 60 -12.70 1.36 -2.92
C HIS A 60 -13.41 2.63 -3.40
N THR A 61 -12.91 3.34 -4.42
CA THR A 61 -13.58 4.53 -4.99
C THR A 61 -15.01 4.23 -5.43
N ASP A 62 -15.98 4.92 -4.82
CA ASP A 62 -17.38 4.80 -5.20
C ASP A 62 -17.68 5.70 -6.41
N PHE A 63 -18.16 5.08 -7.50
CA PHE A 63 -18.55 5.77 -8.73
C PHE A 63 -20.05 6.06 -8.81
N LEU A 64 -20.83 5.62 -7.81
CA LEU A 64 -22.26 5.92 -7.67
C LEU A 64 -22.49 7.31 -7.07
N LEU A 65 -21.51 7.83 -6.32
CA LEU A 65 -21.57 9.19 -5.82
C LEU A 65 -21.58 10.17 -7.00
N PRO A 66 -22.60 11.05 -7.11
CA PRO A 66 -22.65 12.02 -8.17
C PRO A 66 -21.42 12.93 -8.06
N SER A 67 -20.52 12.81 -9.04
CA SER A 67 -19.46 13.79 -9.20
C SER A 67 -20.14 15.15 -9.37
N LYS A 68 -19.66 16.20 -8.70
CA LYS A 68 -20.13 17.59 -8.90
C LYS A 68 -19.96 18.11 -10.35
N LYS A 69 -19.60 17.23 -11.30
CA LYS A 69 -19.57 17.48 -12.72
C LYS A 69 -21.00 17.62 -13.23
N LYS A 70 -21.27 18.76 -13.86
CA LYS A 70 -22.53 19.14 -14.51
C LYS A 70 -23.17 17.94 -15.21
N SER A 71 -24.42 17.64 -14.83
CA SER A 71 -25.28 16.66 -15.48
C SER A 71 -25.28 16.87 -17.00
N GLY A 72 -24.74 15.92 -17.77
CA GLY A 72 -24.78 15.94 -19.23
C GLY A 72 -23.45 15.68 -19.96
N LYS A 73 -22.30 15.56 -19.26
CA LYS A 73 -21.03 15.24 -19.93
C LYS A 73 -20.84 13.72 -20.07
N LEU A 74 -20.53 13.24 -21.28
CA LEU A 74 -20.15 11.84 -21.52
C LEU A 74 -18.96 11.44 -20.63
N PRO A 75 -18.92 10.20 -20.11
CA PRO A 75 -17.79 9.73 -19.32
C PRO A 75 -16.52 9.72 -20.16
N THR A 76 -15.43 10.19 -19.57
CA THR A 76 -14.10 10.13 -20.17
C THR A 76 -13.60 8.68 -20.25
N GLU A 77 -12.67 8.39 -21.15
CA GLU A 77 -12.07 7.05 -21.25
C GLU A 77 -11.48 6.60 -19.90
N LYS A 78 -10.83 7.50 -19.16
CA LYS A 78 -10.33 7.23 -17.81
C LYS A 78 -11.44 6.76 -16.86
N GLU A 79 -12.59 7.43 -16.86
CA GLU A 79 -13.74 7.05 -16.01
C GLU A 79 -14.32 5.70 -16.44
N ILE A 80 -14.36 5.41 -17.74
CA ILE A 80 -14.78 4.09 -18.26
C ILE A 80 -13.81 3.00 -17.77
N GLN A 81 -12.50 3.20 -17.92
CA GLN A 81 -11.49 2.23 -17.46
C GLN A 81 -11.56 2.00 -15.95
N GLN A 82 -11.76 3.06 -15.17
CA GLN A 82 -11.93 2.93 -13.72
C GLN A 82 -13.18 2.13 -13.34
N ARG A 83 -14.30 2.31 -14.06
CA ARG A 83 -15.52 1.52 -13.87
C ARG A 83 -15.30 0.04 -14.22
N VAL A 84 -14.57 -0.25 -15.30
CA VAL A 84 -14.19 -1.63 -15.68
C VAL A 84 -13.36 -2.26 -14.57
N ALA A 85 -12.30 -1.59 -14.11
CA ALA A 85 -11.49 -2.09 -13.00
C ALA A 85 -12.29 -2.29 -11.71
N ARG A 86 -13.24 -1.39 -11.42
CA ARG A 86 -14.13 -1.57 -10.27
C ARG A 86 -15.00 -2.82 -10.42
N SER A 87 -15.52 -3.08 -11.62
CA SER A 87 -16.26 -4.33 -11.90
C SER A 87 -15.39 -5.56 -11.65
N LEU A 88 -14.10 -5.54 -12.05
CA LEU A 88 -13.17 -6.65 -11.77
C LEU A 88 -12.99 -6.89 -10.27
N ILE A 89 -12.84 -5.82 -9.47
CA ILE A 89 -12.72 -5.93 -8.02
C ILE A 89 -14.00 -6.48 -7.37
N LEU A 90 -15.17 -6.10 -7.89
CA LEU A 90 -16.46 -6.59 -7.38
C LEU A 90 -16.71 -8.08 -7.68
N GLN A 91 -15.94 -8.67 -8.59
CA GLN A 91 -16.00 -10.10 -8.92
C GLN A 91 -15.12 -10.98 -8.00
N ILE A 92 -14.41 -10.38 -7.05
CA ILE A 92 -13.69 -11.15 -6.02
C ILE A 92 -14.70 -11.99 -5.24
N ASN A 93 -14.52 -13.32 -5.30
CA ASN A 93 -15.44 -14.30 -4.74
C ASN A 93 -14.98 -14.88 -3.39
N CYS A 94 -13.72 -14.64 -3.02
CA CYS A 94 -13.12 -15.17 -1.80
C CYS A 94 -12.27 -14.10 -1.12
N ILE A 95 -12.44 -13.95 0.19
CA ILE A 95 -11.67 -13.03 1.03
C ILE A 95 -11.18 -13.82 2.24
N VAL A 96 -9.87 -13.82 2.44
CA VAL A 96 -9.22 -14.41 3.62
C VAL A 96 -8.60 -13.28 4.45
N LYS A 97 -8.94 -13.22 5.73
CA LYS A 97 -8.36 -12.26 6.68
C LYS A 97 -7.34 -12.97 7.57
N LEU A 98 -6.07 -12.57 7.48
CA LEU A 98 -5.04 -13.00 8.42
C LEU A 98 -5.11 -12.15 9.70
N THR A 99 -5.23 -12.79 10.85
CA THR A 99 -5.39 -12.13 12.16
C THR A 99 -4.19 -12.28 13.08
N GLN A 100 -3.35 -13.30 12.86
CA GLN A 100 -2.16 -13.54 13.67
C GLN A 100 -1.00 -12.64 13.20
N GLN A 101 -0.41 -11.92 14.16
CA GLN A 101 0.78 -11.09 13.92
C GLN A 101 2.04 -11.94 14.17
N MET A 102 2.97 -11.97 13.22
CA MET A 102 4.19 -12.82 13.24
C MET A 102 5.52 -12.05 13.28
N ARG A 103 5.48 -10.71 13.25
CA ARG A 103 6.63 -9.79 13.17
C ARG A 103 7.19 -9.41 14.54
N THR A 104 6.37 -9.40 15.58
CA THR A 104 6.80 -9.06 16.93
C THR A 104 6.08 -9.91 17.97
N GLU A 105 6.81 -10.30 19.01
CA GLU A 105 6.29 -11.07 20.14
C GLU A 105 6.01 -10.18 21.37
N ASP A 106 6.36 -8.89 21.31
CA ASP A 106 6.15 -7.94 22.42
C ASP A 106 4.65 -7.66 22.58
N PRO A 107 4.00 -8.14 23.66
CA PRO A 107 2.55 -7.99 23.84
C PRO A 107 2.14 -6.52 24.00
N ARG A 108 2.98 -5.69 24.62
CA ARG A 108 2.68 -4.26 24.84
C ARG A 108 2.71 -3.52 23.51
N TYR A 109 3.68 -3.83 22.65
CA TYR A 109 3.76 -3.23 21.32
C TYR A 109 2.64 -3.72 20.40
N LEU A 110 2.28 -5.01 20.45
CA LEU A 110 1.14 -5.55 19.69
C LEU A 110 -0.18 -4.85 20.03
N GLN A 111 -0.45 -4.64 21.32
CA GLN A 111 -1.64 -3.92 21.77
C GLN A 111 -1.66 -2.47 21.28
N LEU A 112 -0.52 -1.79 21.30
CA LEU A 112 -0.38 -0.45 20.72
C LEU A 112 -0.70 -0.46 19.23
N LEU A 113 -0.13 -1.39 18.46
CA LEU A 113 -0.33 -1.47 17.01
C LEU A 113 -1.80 -1.75 16.64
N GLU A 114 -2.49 -2.59 17.42
CA GLU A 114 -3.92 -2.87 17.21
C GLU A 114 -4.78 -1.63 17.51
N ARG A 115 -4.50 -0.91 18.61
CA ARG A 115 -5.19 0.37 18.90
C ARG A 115 -4.91 1.41 17.83
N LEU A 116 -3.66 1.54 17.38
CA LEU A 116 -3.26 2.46 16.30
C LEU A 116 -4.01 2.17 15.01
N ARG A 117 -4.17 0.89 14.66
CA ARG A 117 -4.91 0.42 13.48
C ARG A 117 -6.37 0.90 13.46
N HIS A 118 -7.02 0.99 14.62
CA HIS A 118 -8.41 1.46 14.73
C HIS A 118 -8.53 2.93 15.14
N GLY A 119 -7.42 3.66 15.27
CA GLY A 119 -7.43 5.05 15.73
C GLY A 119 -7.84 5.20 17.20
N GLN A 120 -7.56 4.20 18.04
CA GLN A 120 -7.94 4.10 19.45
C GLN A 120 -6.73 4.21 20.39
N CYS A 121 -5.64 4.86 19.96
CA CYS A 121 -4.47 5.05 20.81
C CYS A 121 -4.84 5.82 22.09
N ASN A 122 -4.20 5.43 23.19
CA ASN A 122 -4.38 6.08 24.48
C ASN A 122 -3.08 6.76 24.96
N TYR A 123 -3.11 7.33 26.17
CA TYR A 123 -1.95 8.03 26.73
C TYR A 123 -0.76 7.08 26.99
N ASP A 124 -1.01 5.83 27.38
CA ASP A 124 0.04 4.84 27.62
C ASP A 124 0.80 4.47 26.33
N ASP A 125 0.09 4.45 25.19
CA ASP A 125 0.69 4.25 23.87
C ASP A 125 1.63 5.41 23.50
N TYR A 126 1.21 6.64 23.78
CA TYR A 126 2.01 7.84 23.57
C TYR A 126 3.28 7.82 24.42
N GLU A 127 3.16 7.54 25.72
CA GLU A 127 4.31 7.41 26.62
C GLU A 127 5.27 6.30 26.18
N LEU A 128 4.74 5.15 25.72
CA LEU A 128 5.58 4.08 25.19
C LEU A 128 6.40 4.53 23.97
N LEU A 129 5.78 5.27 23.04
CA LEU A 129 6.48 5.80 21.86
C LEU A 129 7.53 6.85 22.23
N LEU A 130 7.28 7.68 23.25
CA LEU A 130 8.26 8.65 23.74
C LEU A 130 9.55 7.99 24.20
N THR A 131 9.48 6.80 24.83
CA THR A 131 10.69 6.06 25.22
C THR A 131 11.61 5.69 24.05
N ARG A 132 11.16 5.82 22.80
CA ARG A 132 11.90 5.51 21.58
C ARG A 132 12.40 6.76 20.83
N VAL A 133 12.23 7.95 21.41
CA VAL A 133 12.75 9.19 20.83
C VAL A 133 14.26 9.30 21.11
N VAL A 134 15.04 9.36 20.04
CA VAL A 134 16.50 9.52 20.10
C VAL A 134 16.88 10.81 20.83
N GLY A 135 17.88 10.73 21.72
CA GLY A 135 18.37 11.88 22.47
C GLY A 135 17.67 12.10 23.81
N GLN A 136 16.67 11.28 24.14
CA GLN A 136 16.20 11.10 25.51
C GLN A 136 17.02 10.01 26.22
N SER A 137 16.97 9.98 27.55
CA SER A 137 17.75 9.09 28.42
C SER A 137 17.65 7.59 28.07
N SER A 138 16.59 7.18 27.37
CA SER A 138 16.26 5.80 27.04
C SER A 138 16.86 5.28 25.73
N VAL A 139 17.35 6.14 24.84
CA VAL A 139 17.94 5.76 23.55
C VAL A 139 19.27 6.48 23.36
N GLY A 140 20.35 5.70 23.25
CA GLY A 140 21.70 6.20 22.96
C GLY A 140 21.79 6.97 21.63
N PHE A 141 22.99 7.42 21.27
CA PHE A 141 23.15 8.17 20.03
C PHE A 141 22.96 7.25 18.82
N LEU A 142 22.47 7.79 17.70
CA LEU A 142 22.33 7.04 16.43
C LEU A 142 23.65 6.49 15.89
N ARG A 143 24.79 6.97 16.40
CA ARG A 143 26.13 6.52 16.02
C ARG A 143 26.57 5.27 16.79
N ASP A 144 25.85 4.90 17.83
CA ASP A 144 26.16 3.76 18.68
C ASP A 144 25.44 2.50 18.16
N GLU A 145 25.97 1.32 18.45
CA GLU A 145 25.27 0.06 18.19
C GLU A 145 23.99 -0.04 19.05
N PRO A 146 22.87 -0.60 18.54
CA PRO A 146 22.69 -1.19 17.21
C PRO A 146 22.24 -0.19 16.13
N TRP A 147 22.10 1.10 16.48
CA TRP A 147 21.47 2.12 15.62
C TRP A 147 22.35 2.57 14.47
N ASN A 148 23.66 2.48 14.62
CA ASN A 148 24.66 2.83 13.60
C ASN A 148 24.50 2.06 12.27
N LYS A 149 23.81 0.92 12.29
CA LYS A 149 23.50 0.06 11.13
C LYS A 149 22.02 0.05 10.76
N ALA A 150 21.17 0.71 11.54
CA ALA A 150 19.73 0.70 11.31
C ALA A 150 19.37 1.48 10.03
N PRO A 151 18.39 1.01 9.24
CA PRO A 151 17.87 1.79 8.12
C PRO A 151 17.16 3.04 8.62
N ILE A 152 17.44 4.18 7.99
CA ILE A 152 16.75 5.44 8.30
C ILE A 152 15.61 5.64 7.31
N LEU A 153 14.39 5.70 7.83
CA LEU A 153 13.20 6.02 7.06
C LEU A 153 12.97 7.54 7.09
N VAL A 154 12.76 8.13 5.91
CA VAL A 154 12.47 9.55 5.76
C VAL A 154 11.31 9.75 4.80
N PHE A 155 10.56 10.82 4.99
CA PHE A 155 9.36 11.09 4.20
C PHE A 155 9.68 11.49 2.75
N ARG A 156 10.78 12.23 2.54
CA ARG A 156 11.13 12.81 1.24
C ARG A 156 12.28 12.09 0.58
N ASN A 157 12.13 11.81 -0.72
CA ASN A 157 13.18 11.17 -1.51
C ASN A 157 14.44 12.04 -1.63
N GLU A 158 14.30 13.37 -1.64
CA GLU A 158 15.46 14.27 -1.65
C GLU A 158 16.32 14.08 -0.40
N VAL A 159 15.68 13.99 0.77
CA VAL A 159 16.36 13.78 2.06
C VAL A 159 17.05 12.40 2.08
N ARG A 160 16.35 11.35 1.63
CA ARG A 160 16.92 9.99 1.51
C ARG A 160 18.17 10.00 0.64
N THR A 161 18.09 10.65 -0.52
CA THR A 161 19.21 10.75 -1.48
C THR A 161 20.41 11.46 -0.85
N GLN A 162 20.18 12.59 -0.18
CA GLN A 162 21.26 13.33 0.48
C GLN A 162 21.91 12.52 1.61
N LEU A 163 21.12 11.83 2.44
CA LEU A 163 21.64 10.97 3.51
C LEU A 163 22.48 9.82 2.95
N ASN A 164 21.98 9.14 1.93
CA ASN A 164 22.69 8.02 1.29
C ASN A 164 23.99 8.48 0.62
N ASN A 165 24.00 9.63 -0.05
CA ASN A 165 25.21 10.18 -0.67
C ASN A 165 26.28 10.51 0.38
N LYS A 166 25.88 11.15 1.50
CA LYS A 166 26.80 11.41 2.62
C LYS A 166 27.37 10.12 3.22
N ALA A 167 26.51 9.11 3.43
CA ALA A 167 26.93 7.82 3.95
C ALA A 167 27.88 7.08 2.99
N ALA A 168 27.69 7.19 1.68
CA ALA A 168 28.56 6.59 0.67
C ALA A 168 29.96 7.23 0.66
N ILE A 169 30.04 8.57 0.73
CA ILE A 169 31.32 9.31 0.79
C ILE A 169 32.12 8.88 2.03
N HIS A 170 31.47 8.82 3.20
CA HIS A 170 32.13 8.41 4.44
C HIS A 170 32.63 6.95 4.45
N LYS A 171 32.10 6.07 3.58
CA LYS A 171 32.56 4.68 3.46
C LYS A 171 33.69 4.50 2.44
N ALA A 172 33.88 5.46 1.54
CA ALA A 172 34.88 5.42 0.48
C ALA A 172 36.19 6.12 0.85
N ALA A 173 36.18 6.93 1.90
CA ALA A 173 37.35 7.54 2.54
C ALA A 173 37.85 6.64 3.68
#